data_AF-A0A2D8QU93-F1
#
_entry.id   AF-A0A2D8QU93-F1
#
_cell.length_a   1.000
_cell.length_b   1.000
_cell.length_c   1.000
_cell.angle_alpha   90.00
_cell.angle_beta   90.00
_cell.angle_gamma   90.00
#
_symmetry.space_group_name_H-M   'P 1'
#
loop_
_entity.id
_entity.type
_entity.pdbx_description
1 polymer ?
#
loop_
_entity_poly.entity_id
_entity_poly.type
_entity_poly.pdbx_seq_one_letter_code
_entity_poly.pdbx_strand_id
1 'polypeptide(L)'
;MSRIHILVFISFLLSASVLKIKADPGQYLDTPISADNSQTYQFEIRTQSGYTDQVGRNVIDVIEGYEVNLALTAETKAGRPVIGLKPDFDLTGSSELIPPGESTPLVTTDESGILEFGVTAGQQGMDKLTVSFGENEATVYFNIISLKINDFPSAPTLLGGLNWSQLMKTELSLVEDEVKVDFPNEILEQDGELVRVSGFMMPMDSSLKQKHFLLTSSPPHCFFHIPGGPAGVIEVFSEDGVESSWGPVVVEGKFELVSAPEMGVIYKLHQAQPVNN
;
A
#
# COMPACT_ATOMS: atom_id res chain seq x y z
N MET A 1 -21.64 23.22 97.05
CA MET A 1 -21.90 24.59 96.54
C MET A 1 -21.07 24.80 95.29
N SER A 2 -21.73 25.29 94.23
CA SER A 2 -21.25 25.64 92.88
C SER A 2 -19.77 26.00 92.72
N ARG A 3 -19.11 25.51 91.65
CA ARG A 3 -18.71 26.34 90.50
C ARG A 3 -18.09 25.52 89.36
N ILE A 4 -18.36 26.05 88.16
CA ILE A 4 -18.23 25.53 86.80
C ILE A 4 -16.97 26.14 86.12
N HIS A 5 -16.57 25.57 84.97
CA HIS A 5 -15.67 26.07 83.89
C HIS A 5 -14.19 25.64 83.97
N ILE A 6 -13.47 25.24 82.91
CA ILE A 6 -13.67 25.16 81.44
C ILE A 6 -12.69 24.07 80.92
N LEU A 7 -13.11 23.28 79.94
CA LEU A 7 -12.30 22.24 79.28
C LEU A 7 -11.60 22.87 78.05
N VAL A 8 -10.26 22.87 78.01
CA VAL A 8 -9.46 23.33 76.85
C VAL A 8 -9.07 22.11 76.02
N PHE A 9 -9.63 22.00 74.81
CA PHE A 9 -9.26 21.04 73.78
C PHE A 9 -8.06 21.59 72.98
N ILE A 10 -6.93 20.88 73.01
CA ILE A 10 -5.78 21.16 72.15
C ILE A 10 -5.98 20.37 70.85
N SER A 11 -6.21 21.10 69.76
CA SER A 11 -6.33 20.57 68.40
C SER A 11 -4.94 20.45 67.76
N PHE A 12 -4.60 19.25 67.28
CA PHE A 12 -3.40 18.97 66.49
C PHE A 12 -3.61 19.44 65.05
N LEU A 13 -2.84 20.44 64.61
CA LEU A 13 -2.74 20.86 63.21
C LEU A 13 -1.84 19.89 62.45
N LEU A 14 -2.43 19.08 61.56
CA LEU A 14 -1.71 18.32 60.54
C LEU A 14 -1.35 19.28 59.38
N SER A 15 -0.07 19.57 59.19
CA SER A 15 0.44 20.30 58.02
C SER A 15 0.52 19.34 56.84
N ALA A 16 -0.42 19.46 55.89
CA ALA A 16 -0.32 18.80 54.59
C ALA A 16 0.66 19.59 53.71
N SER A 17 1.90 19.09 53.62
CA SER A 17 2.86 19.57 52.64
C SER A 17 2.45 19.11 51.25
N VAL A 18 2.00 20.03 50.40
CA VAL A 18 1.73 19.77 48.98
C VAL A 18 3.07 19.47 48.31
N LEU A 19 3.32 18.22 47.94
CA LEU A 19 4.42 17.85 47.05
C LEU A 19 4.17 18.54 45.69
N LYS A 20 4.98 19.54 45.36
CA LYS A 20 5.10 20.01 43.98
C LYS A 20 5.81 18.92 43.18
N ILE A 21 5.03 18.14 42.43
CA ILE A 21 5.57 17.26 41.38
C ILE A 21 6.17 18.18 40.32
N LYS A 22 7.49 18.17 40.20
CA LYS A 22 8.20 18.82 39.11
C LYS A 22 7.99 17.93 37.89
N ALA A 23 7.14 18.37 36.97
CA ALA A 23 6.85 17.62 35.76
C ALA A 23 8.15 17.44 34.96
N ASP A 24 8.44 16.20 34.57
CA ASP A 24 9.58 15.88 33.73
C ASP A 24 9.25 16.27 32.29
N PRO A 25 10.00 17.20 31.66
CA PRO A 25 9.71 17.64 30.29
C PRO A 25 9.74 16.49 29.26
N GLY A 26 10.37 15.36 29.55
CA GLY A 26 10.35 14.18 28.68
C GLY A 26 9.03 13.39 28.70
N GLN A 27 8.20 13.52 29.74
CA GLN A 27 7.02 12.68 29.92
C GLN A 27 5.81 13.10 29.06
N TYR A 28 5.84 14.33 28.52
CA TYR A 28 4.75 14.88 27.68
C TYR A 28 4.98 14.71 26.17
N LEU A 29 6.18 14.32 25.75
CA LEU A 29 6.54 14.19 24.34
C LEU A 29 5.73 13.07 23.67
N ASP A 30 5.53 11.96 24.37
CA ASP A 30 4.78 10.81 23.83
C ASP A 30 3.27 10.90 24.05
N THR A 31 2.77 11.91 24.78
CA THR A 31 1.33 12.08 24.97
C THR A 31 0.74 12.82 23.77
N PRO A 32 -0.11 12.17 22.94
CA PRO A 32 -0.68 12.80 21.76
C PRO A 32 -1.57 14.01 22.12
N ILE A 33 -1.68 14.95 21.19
CA ILE A 33 -2.67 16.03 21.23
C ILE A 33 -3.75 15.81 20.17
N SER A 34 -4.97 16.24 20.45
CA SER A 34 -6.03 16.25 19.44
C SER A 34 -5.70 17.24 18.31
N ALA A 35 -6.03 16.84 17.08
CA ALA A 35 -5.89 17.69 15.91
C ALA A 35 -6.72 18.98 16.00
N ASP A 36 -6.09 20.07 15.58
CA ASP A 36 -6.65 21.42 15.46
C ASP A 36 -6.19 22.02 14.13
N ASN A 37 -7.13 22.36 13.24
CA ASN A 37 -6.84 22.85 11.90
C ASN A 37 -6.33 24.31 11.86
N SER A 38 -6.35 25.01 12.99
CA SER A 38 -5.77 26.35 13.14
C SER A 38 -4.28 26.32 13.53
N GLN A 39 -3.74 25.14 13.85
CA GLN A 39 -2.35 24.98 14.27
C GLN A 39 -1.46 24.50 13.12
N THR A 40 -0.18 24.87 13.21
CA THR A 40 0.87 24.38 12.31
C THR A 40 1.66 23.24 12.95
N TYR A 41 1.80 22.14 12.22
CA TYR A 41 2.48 20.92 12.61
C TYR A 41 3.76 20.72 11.78
N GLN A 42 4.65 19.86 12.26
CA GLN A 42 5.58 19.12 11.41
C GLN A 42 4.75 18.07 10.67
N PHE A 43 4.54 18.32 9.38
CA PHE A 43 3.55 17.63 8.55
C PHE A 43 4.26 17.07 7.33
N GLU A 44 4.50 15.77 7.31
CA GLU A 44 5.36 15.13 6.31
C GLU A 44 4.75 13.83 5.79
N ILE A 45 4.83 13.63 4.47
CA ILE A 45 4.55 12.33 3.85
C ILE A 45 5.84 11.50 3.91
N ARG A 46 5.78 10.38 4.63
CA ARG A 46 6.83 9.37 4.74
C ARG A 46 6.65 8.32 3.65
N THR A 47 7.78 7.91 3.10
CA THR A 47 7.87 6.93 2.03
C THR A 47 9.02 6.00 2.36
N GLN A 48 8.95 4.73 1.94
CA GLN A 48 10.07 3.80 2.10
C GLN A 48 11.24 4.12 1.17
N SER A 49 10.93 4.73 0.02
CA SER A 49 11.90 5.09 -1.00
C SER A 49 11.51 6.41 -1.67
N GLY A 50 12.51 7.14 -2.17
CA GLY A 50 12.34 8.43 -2.80
C GLY A 50 13.61 9.25 -2.73
N TYR A 51 13.65 10.35 -3.49
CA TYR A 51 14.76 11.29 -3.51
C TYR A 51 14.25 12.72 -3.65
N THR A 52 15.10 13.66 -3.27
CA THR A 52 14.88 15.07 -3.59
C THR A 52 15.52 15.37 -4.94
N ASP A 53 14.74 15.88 -5.89
CA ASP A 53 15.26 16.23 -7.20
C ASP A 53 16.02 17.58 -7.20
N GLN A 54 16.53 17.99 -8.36
CA GLN A 54 17.35 19.20 -8.50
C GLN A 54 16.60 20.51 -8.21
N VAL A 55 15.27 20.48 -8.20
CA VAL A 55 14.42 21.65 -7.89
C VAL A 55 13.79 21.55 -6.50
N GLY A 56 14.23 20.59 -5.68
CA GLY A 56 13.81 20.45 -4.28
C GLY A 56 12.50 19.69 -4.07
N ARG A 57 11.99 18.99 -5.09
CA ARG A 57 10.76 18.19 -4.97
C ARG A 57 11.09 16.82 -4.39
N ASN A 58 10.22 16.33 -3.50
CA ASN A 58 10.25 14.93 -3.07
C ASN A 58 9.61 14.06 -4.16
N VAL A 59 10.41 13.18 -4.74
CA VAL A 59 10.02 12.33 -5.87
C VAL A 59 10.16 10.86 -5.48
N ILE A 60 9.18 10.06 -5.88
CA ILE A 60 9.21 8.60 -5.83
C ILE A 60 9.22 8.10 -7.27
N ASP A 61 10.21 7.28 -7.62
CA ASP A 61 10.16 6.52 -8.87
C ASP A 61 9.29 5.29 -8.64
N VAL A 62 8.28 5.10 -9.51
CA VAL A 62 7.35 3.97 -9.42
C VAL A 62 7.06 3.43 -10.82
N ILE A 63 6.81 2.13 -10.92
CA ILE A 63 6.45 1.50 -12.19
C ILE A 63 4.93 1.61 -12.38
N GLU A 64 4.49 1.87 -13.61
CA GLU A 64 3.05 1.84 -13.99
C GLU A 64 2.33 0.61 -13.43
N GLY A 65 1.21 0.84 -12.74
CA GLY A 65 0.36 -0.18 -12.10
C GLY A 65 0.87 -0.72 -10.77
N TYR A 66 1.99 -0.23 -10.23
CA TYR A 66 2.47 -0.64 -8.91
C TYR A 66 1.87 0.24 -7.80
N GLU A 67 1.60 -0.36 -6.66
CA GLU A 67 1.15 0.34 -5.45
C GLU A 67 2.33 0.88 -4.65
N VAL A 68 2.15 2.08 -4.11
CA VAL A 68 3.09 2.73 -3.19
C VAL A 68 2.39 2.97 -1.86
N ASN A 69 2.89 2.34 -0.80
CA ASN A 69 2.44 2.58 0.57
C ASN A 69 3.12 3.83 1.14
N LEU A 70 2.31 4.70 1.72
CA LEU A 70 2.68 6.03 2.22
C LEU A 70 2.13 6.22 3.63
N ALA A 71 2.77 7.09 4.40
CA ALA A 71 2.27 7.47 5.70
C ALA A 71 2.37 8.98 5.90
N LEU A 72 1.28 9.61 6.31
CA LEU A 72 1.32 10.99 6.79
C LEU A 72 1.75 10.96 8.25
N THR A 73 2.73 11.79 8.60
CA THR A 73 3.15 12.06 9.98
C THR A 73 2.75 13.47 10.37
N ALA A 74 2.12 13.63 11.53
CA ALA A 74 1.73 14.91 12.08
C ALA A 74 2.19 15.03 13.53
N GLU A 75 3.12 15.95 13.78
CA GLU A 75 3.66 16.24 15.10
C GLU A 75 3.64 17.73 15.39
N THR A 76 3.49 18.14 16.64
CA THR A 76 3.74 19.52 17.04
C THR A 76 5.21 19.89 16.81
N LYS A 77 5.54 21.19 16.80
CA LYS A 77 6.94 21.64 16.79
C LYS A 77 7.79 21.11 17.95
N ALA A 78 7.15 20.69 19.04
CA ALA A 78 7.80 20.10 20.20
C ALA A 78 7.99 18.56 20.07
N GLY A 79 7.58 17.94 18.96
CA GLY A 79 7.68 16.50 18.74
C GLY A 79 6.54 15.68 19.36
N ARG A 80 5.44 16.32 19.76
CA ARG A 80 4.26 15.61 20.27
C ARG A 80 3.38 15.09 19.12
N PRO A 81 2.99 13.81 19.09
CA PRO A 81 2.06 13.28 18.10
C PRO A 81 0.72 14.01 18.06
N VAL A 82 0.12 14.10 16.88
CA VAL A 82 -1.23 14.66 16.68
C VAL A 82 -2.19 13.55 16.31
N ILE A 83 -3.12 13.21 17.22
CA ILE A 83 -4.13 12.16 17.02
C ILE A 83 -5.44 12.75 16.45
N GLY A 84 -6.12 11.96 15.61
CA GLY A 84 -7.45 12.28 15.10
C GLY A 84 -7.45 13.28 13.94
N LEU A 85 -6.30 13.54 13.32
CA LEU A 85 -6.20 14.41 12.15
C LEU A 85 -6.76 13.69 10.92
N LYS A 86 -7.72 14.33 10.25
CA LYS A 86 -8.29 13.87 8.98
C LYS A 86 -7.89 14.83 7.86
N PRO A 87 -6.93 14.47 6.98
CA PRO A 87 -6.47 15.37 5.94
C PRO A 87 -7.36 15.31 4.69
N ASP A 88 -7.21 16.31 3.84
CA ASP A 88 -7.69 16.34 2.47
C ASP A 88 -6.57 15.88 1.51
N PHE A 89 -6.96 15.17 0.44
CA PHE A 89 -6.04 14.65 -0.57
C PHE A 89 -6.36 15.27 -1.94
N ASP A 90 -5.35 15.83 -2.59
CA ASP A 90 -5.42 16.35 -3.96
C ASP A 90 -4.38 15.62 -4.82
N LEU A 91 -4.85 14.59 -5.53
CA LEU A 91 -4.06 13.81 -6.47
C LEU A 91 -4.33 14.30 -7.90
N THR A 92 -3.27 14.74 -8.57
CA THR A 92 -3.31 15.17 -9.97
C THR A 92 -2.43 14.28 -10.82
N GLY A 93 -2.93 13.87 -11.99
CA GLY A 93 -2.23 12.96 -12.88
C GLY A 93 -3.12 11.80 -13.32
N SER A 94 -2.51 10.63 -13.49
CA SER A 94 -3.18 9.41 -13.97
C SER A 94 -3.28 8.29 -12.94
N SER A 95 -2.63 8.46 -11.78
CA SER A 95 -2.65 7.54 -10.65
C SER A 95 -3.94 7.62 -9.87
N GLU A 96 -4.20 6.59 -9.09
CA GLU A 96 -5.37 6.47 -8.24
C GLU A 96 -4.95 6.45 -6.77
N LEU A 97 -5.69 7.19 -5.94
CA LEU A 97 -5.47 7.22 -4.50
C LEU A 97 -6.09 5.96 -3.88
N ILE A 98 -5.33 5.27 -3.04
CA ILE A 98 -5.85 4.27 -2.10
C ILE A 98 -6.10 5.03 -0.78
N PRO A 99 -7.33 5.47 -0.49
CA PRO A 99 -7.62 6.28 0.68
C PRO A 99 -7.33 5.56 2.01
N PRO A 100 -7.08 6.32 3.09
CA PRO A 100 -7.09 5.76 4.44
C PRO A 100 -8.42 5.04 4.73
N GLY A 101 -8.38 3.93 5.45
CA GLY A 101 -9.55 3.08 5.70
C GLY A 101 -9.66 1.86 4.78
N GLU A 102 -8.94 1.84 3.66
CA GLU A 102 -8.99 0.75 2.69
C GLU A 102 -8.00 -0.37 3.01
N SER A 103 -6.71 -0.04 3.11
CA SER A 103 -5.66 -1.01 3.48
C SER A 103 -5.50 -1.19 4.99
N THR A 104 -5.92 -0.20 5.79
CA THR A 104 -5.92 -0.23 7.26
C THR A 104 -7.24 0.36 7.79
N PRO A 105 -7.72 -0.03 8.99
CA PRO A 105 -9.02 0.44 9.49
C PRO A 105 -9.03 1.93 9.92
N LEU A 106 -7.88 2.60 9.87
CA LEU A 106 -7.71 3.96 10.36
C LEU A 106 -8.00 4.99 9.26
N VAL A 107 -8.89 5.94 9.56
CA VAL A 107 -9.25 7.05 8.66
C VAL A 107 -8.73 8.41 9.15
N THR A 108 -8.01 8.41 10.27
CA THR A 108 -7.38 9.59 10.91
C THR A 108 -6.06 9.17 11.52
N THR A 109 -5.17 10.13 11.79
CA THR A 109 -3.92 9.84 12.51
C THR A 109 -4.17 9.14 13.85
N ASP A 110 -3.33 8.17 14.19
CA ASP A 110 -3.42 7.38 15.42
C ASP A 110 -2.71 8.04 16.62
N GLU A 111 -2.53 7.31 17.71
CA GLU A 111 -1.84 7.77 18.93
C GLU A 111 -0.38 8.15 18.69
N SER A 112 0.24 7.63 17.62
CA SER A 112 1.60 7.97 17.19
C SER A 112 1.65 9.12 16.18
N GLY A 113 0.49 9.67 15.80
CA GLY A 113 0.41 10.78 14.85
C GLY A 113 0.58 10.34 13.40
N ILE A 114 0.37 9.05 13.11
CA ILE A 114 0.58 8.43 11.81
C ILE A 114 -0.76 8.08 11.16
N LEU A 115 -0.89 8.35 9.87
CA LEU A 115 -2.00 7.91 9.03
C LEU A 115 -1.48 7.25 7.76
N GLU A 116 -1.78 5.97 7.56
CA GLU A 116 -1.37 5.22 6.37
C GLU A 116 -2.38 5.38 5.22
N PHE A 117 -1.86 5.41 4.00
CA PHE A 117 -2.62 5.46 2.74
C PHE A 117 -1.72 4.97 1.61
N GLY A 118 -2.26 4.86 0.39
CA GLY A 118 -1.48 4.43 -0.76
C GLY A 118 -1.81 5.16 -2.05
N VAL A 119 -1.05 4.86 -3.09
CA VAL A 119 -1.31 5.29 -4.47
C VAL A 119 -1.01 4.13 -5.40
N THR A 120 -1.94 3.81 -6.30
CA THR A 120 -1.71 2.93 -7.45
C THR A 120 -1.20 3.78 -8.61
N ALA A 121 0.04 3.52 -9.04
CA ALA A 121 0.67 4.30 -10.10
C ALA A 121 -0.08 4.15 -11.43
N GLY A 122 -0.42 5.28 -12.03
CA GLY A 122 -1.13 5.35 -13.32
C GLY A 122 -0.22 5.14 -14.53
N GLN A 123 -0.52 5.89 -15.59
CA GLN A 123 0.25 5.90 -16.82
C GLN A 123 1.59 6.62 -16.63
N GLN A 124 2.54 6.32 -17.52
CA GLN A 124 3.83 7.00 -17.55
C GLN A 124 3.69 8.52 -17.55
N GLY A 125 4.38 9.16 -16.62
CA GLY A 125 4.29 10.60 -16.43
C GLY A 125 4.80 11.04 -15.09
N MET A 126 4.44 12.26 -14.72
CA MET A 126 4.72 12.80 -13.40
C MET A 126 3.41 13.18 -12.74
N ASP A 127 3.05 12.43 -11.71
CA ASP A 127 1.86 12.69 -10.93
C ASP A 127 2.25 13.43 -9.65
N LYS A 128 1.29 14.15 -9.06
CA LYS A 128 1.52 14.95 -7.85
C LYS A 128 0.39 14.69 -6.87
N LEU A 129 0.76 14.31 -5.65
CA LEU A 129 -0.13 14.26 -4.51
C LEU A 129 0.19 15.40 -3.54
N THR A 130 -0.84 16.17 -3.19
CA THR A 130 -0.82 17.12 -2.08
C THR A 130 -1.74 16.59 -0.98
N VAL A 131 -1.23 16.52 0.24
CA VAL A 131 -2.03 16.21 1.43
C VAL A 131 -2.08 17.47 2.27
N SER A 132 -3.26 17.85 2.77
CA SER A 132 -3.44 19.09 3.52
C SER A 132 -4.36 18.97 4.72
N PHE A 133 -4.12 19.79 5.74
CA PHE A 133 -5.00 19.96 6.89
C PHE A 133 -4.88 21.37 7.47
N GLY A 134 -5.90 22.21 7.27
CA GLY A 134 -5.82 23.63 7.61
C GLY A 134 -4.76 24.33 6.75
N GLU A 135 -3.79 24.99 7.38
CA GLU A 135 -2.64 25.61 6.69
C GLU A 135 -1.45 24.64 6.49
N ASN A 136 -1.56 23.39 6.96
CA ASN A 136 -0.51 22.39 6.80
C ASN A 136 -0.63 21.72 5.44
N GLU A 137 0.49 21.59 4.72
CA GLU A 137 0.55 20.88 3.45
C GLU A 137 1.84 20.06 3.34
N ALA A 138 1.75 18.92 2.67
CA ALA A 138 2.89 18.14 2.23
C ALA A 138 2.65 17.68 0.79
N THR A 139 3.70 17.69 -0.02
CA THR A 139 3.62 17.29 -1.43
C THR A 139 4.65 16.22 -1.75
N VAL A 140 4.23 15.21 -2.50
CA VAL A 140 5.10 14.22 -3.10
C VAL A 140 4.76 14.06 -4.59
N TYR A 141 5.77 13.79 -5.40
CA TYR A 141 5.65 13.57 -6.84
C TYR A 141 5.97 12.11 -7.16
N PHE A 142 5.24 11.53 -8.10
CA PHE A 142 5.48 10.18 -8.59
C PHE A 142 6.01 10.29 -10.01
N ASN A 143 7.26 9.90 -10.21
CA ASN A 143 7.83 9.71 -11.54
C ASN A 143 7.49 8.29 -11.99
N ILE A 144 6.44 8.18 -12.79
CA ILE A 144 5.88 6.90 -13.23
C ILE A 144 6.65 6.44 -14.46
N ILE A 145 7.40 5.36 -14.28
CA ILE A 145 8.23 4.74 -15.30
C ILE A 145 7.37 3.73 -16.06
N SER A 146 7.27 3.91 -17.37
CA SER A 146 6.65 2.90 -18.22
C SER A 146 7.52 1.65 -18.24
N LEU A 147 6.87 0.50 -18.20
CA LEU A 147 7.49 -0.78 -18.53
C LEU A 147 8.08 -0.80 -19.96
N LYS A 148 7.72 0.16 -20.83
CA LYS A 148 8.14 0.21 -22.25
C LYS A 148 9.49 0.90 -22.51
N ILE A 149 10.06 1.68 -21.59
CA ILE A 149 11.08 2.70 -21.95
C ILE A 149 12.53 2.36 -21.59
N ASN A 150 12.81 1.40 -20.70
CA ASN A 150 14.16 1.23 -20.14
C ASN A 150 14.80 -0.14 -20.35
N ASP A 151 14.57 -0.83 -21.48
CA ASP A 151 15.07 -2.22 -21.68
C ASP A 151 14.69 -3.17 -20.53
N PHE A 152 13.79 -2.76 -19.63
CA PHE A 152 13.17 -3.65 -18.66
C PHE A 152 12.32 -4.61 -19.47
N PRO A 153 12.60 -5.91 -19.42
CA PRO A 153 11.80 -6.86 -20.15
C PRO A 153 10.36 -6.72 -19.65
N SER A 154 9.45 -6.27 -20.51
CA SER A 154 8.02 -6.32 -20.25
C SER A 154 7.42 -7.41 -21.12
N ALA A 155 6.37 -8.05 -20.63
CA ALA A 155 5.69 -9.06 -21.42
C ALA A 155 5.13 -8.41 -22.70
N PRO A 156 5.37 -8.98 -23.89
CA PRO A 156 4.94 -8.38 -25.15
C PRO A 156 3.41 -8.33 -25.24
N THR A 157 2.86 -7.19 -25.64
CA THR A 157 1.42 -7.07 -25.87
C THR A 157 0.97 -8.00 -26.98
N LEU A 158 -0.09 -8.78 -26.75
CA LEU A 158 -0.65 -9.72 -27.71
C LEU A 158 -1.81 -9.11 -28.49
N LEU A 159 -1.79 -9.29 -29.81
CA LEU A 159 -2.95 -9.03 -30.67
C LEU A 159 -3.92 -10.21 -30.57
N GLY A 160 -5.02 -10.03 -29.84
CA GLY A 160 -6.01 -11.09 -29.60
C GLY A 160 -5.60 -12.09 -28.51
N GLY A 161 -4.94 -11.61 -27.46
CA GLY A 161 -4.66 -12.31 -26.22
C GLY A 161 -4.91 -11.40 -25.02
N LEU A 162 -4.83 -11.95 -23.82
CA LEU A 162 -5.03 -11.22 -22.57
C LEU A 162 -3.74 -10.49 -22.19
N ASN A 163 -3.84 -9.20 -21.88
CA ASN A 163 -2.69 -8.35 -21.58
C ASN A 163 -2.67 -7.93 -20.11
N TRP A 164 -1.46 -7.76 -19.54
CA TRP A 164 -1.28 -7.37 -18.12
C TRP A 164 -1.97 -6.06 -17.74
N SER A 165 -2.05 -5.09 -18.66
CA SER A 165 -2.79 -3.84 -18.42
C SER A 165 -4.29 -4.04 -18.23
N GLN A 166 -4.84 -5.18 -18.64
CA GLN A 166 -6.25 -5.54 -18.42
C GLN A 166 -6.39 -6.32 -17.11
N LEU A 167 -5.50 -7.29 -16.88
CA LEU A 167 -5.44 -8.10 -15.66
C LEU A 167 -5.23 -7.24 -14.41
N MET A 168 -4.27 -6.32 -14.44
CA MET A 168 -3.92 -5.47 -13.30
C MET A 168 -4.98 -4.43 -12.92
N LYS A 169 -6.12 -4.38 -13.63
CA LYS A 169 -7.30 -3.59 -13.22
C LYS A 169 -8.21 -4.36 -12.24
N THR A 170 -7.91 -5.61 -11.92
CA THR A 170 -8.67 -6.34 -10.91
C THR A 170 -8.27 -5.89 -9.52
N GLU A 171 -9.29 -5.53 -8.74
CA GLU A 171 -9.15 -5.02 -7.39
C GLU A 171 -9.44 -6.12 -6.37
N LEU A 172 -8.74 -6.08 -5.24
CA LEU A 172 -8.98 -6.96 -4.11
C LEU A 172 -9.38 -6.12 -2.90
N SER A 173 -10.43 -6.51 -2.21
CA SER A 173 -10.90 -5.87 -0.98
C SER A 173 -11.11 -6.90 0.13
N LEU A 174 -10.86 -6.50 1.38
CA LEU A 174 -11.18 -7.32 2.55
C LEU A 174 -12.58 -6.96 3.05
N VAL A 175 -13.52 -7.89 2.96
CA VAL A 175 -14.91 -7.71 3.42
C VAL A 175 -15.22 -8.79 4.46
N GLU A 176 -15.48 -8.38 5.71
CA GLU A 176 -15.83 -9.30 6.80
C GLU A 176 -14.80 -10.45 7.00
N ASP A 177 -13.50 -10.12 6.94
CA ASP A 177 -12.36 -11.06 7.02
C ASP A 177 -12.23 -12.03 5.81
N GLU A 178 -13.02 -11.84 4.76
CA GLU A 178 -12.90 -12.57 3.49
C GLU A 178 -12.30 -11.70 2.39
N VAL A 179 -11.42 -12.27 1.56
CA VAL A 179 -10.86 -11.59 0.39
C VAL A 179 -11.88 -11.65 -0.74
N LYS A 180 -12.41 -10.49 -1.13
CA LYS A 180 -13.28 -10.31 -2.29
C LYS A 180 -12.45 -9.81 -3.47
N VAL A 181 -12.69 -10.40 -4.65
CA VAL A 181 -12.01 -10.03 -5.90
C VAL A 181 -13.03 -9.43 -6.87
N ASP A 182 -12.79 -8.19 -7.31
CA ASP A 182 -13.63 -7.46 -8.24
C ASP A 182 -13.00 -7.46 -9.64
N PHE A 183 -13.43 -8.42 -10.47
CA PHE A 183 -12.96 -8.58 -11.85
C PHE A 183 -13.68 -7.61 -12.81
N PRO A 184 -12.95 -6.83 -13.64
CA PRO A 184 -13.55 -6.05 -14.72
C PRO A 184 -14.32 -6.93 -15.72
N ASN A 185 -15.38 -6.40 -16.33
CA ASN A 185 -16.19 -7.15 -17.32
C ASN A 185 -15.34 -7.76 -18.46
N GLU A 186 -14.34 -7.02 -18.95
CA GLU A 186 -13.42 -7.50 -20.00
C GLU A 186 -12.58 -8.73 -19.58
N ILE A 187 -12.41 -8.95 -18.27
CA ILE A 187 -11.73 -10.12 -17.70
C ILE A 187 -12.73 -11.23 -17.37
N LEU A 188 -13.91 -10.89 -16.83
CA LEU A 188 -15.00 -11.84 -16.56
C LEU A 188 -15.42 -12.61 -17.82
N GLU A 189 -15.46 -11.94 -18.97
CA GLU A 189 -15.80 -12.55 -20.26
C GLU A 189 -14.76 -13.60 -20.73
N GLN A 190 -13.58 -13.64 -20.12
CA GLN A 190 -12.51 -14.59 -20.47
C GLN A 190 -12.51 -15.83 -19.55
N ASP A 191 -13.34 -15.87 -18.51
CA ASP A 191 -13.37 -17.00 -17.58
C ASP A 191 -13.82 -18.28 -18.29
N GLY A 192 -13.00 -19.33 -18.20
CA GLY A 192 -13.21 -20.60 -18.88
C GLY A 192 -12.84 -20.62 -20.36
N GLU A 193 -12.48 -19.49 -20.97
CA GLU A 193 -12.09 -19.39 -22.38
C GLU A 193 -10.63 -19.80 -22.59
N LEU A 194 -10.31 -20.14 -23.85
CA LEU A 194 -8.92 -20.32 -24.28
C LEU A 194 -8.30 -18.96 -24.56
N VAL A 195 -7.30 -18.59 -23.76
CA VAL A 195 -6.61 -17.30 -23.91
C VAL A 195 -5.13 -17.50 -24.11
N ARG A 196 -4.53 -16.57 -24.85
CA ARG A 196 -3.07 -16.44 -24.95
C ARG A 196 -2.62 -15.35 -24.01
N VAL A 197 -1.58 -15.63 -23.24
CA VAL A 197 -0.93 -14.65 -22.34
C VAL A 197 0.57 -14.73 -22.55
N SER A 198 1.22 -13.56 -22.57
CA SER A 198 2.68 -13.47 -22.58
C SER A 198 3.17 -13.12 -21.17
N GLY A 199 4.36 -13.57 -20.78
CA GLY A 199 4.92 -13.20 -19.49
C GLY A 199 6.25 -13.86 -19.18
N PHE A 200 6.81 -13.54 -18.02
CA PHE A 200 8.06 -14.12 -17.54
C PHE A 200 7.77 -15.29 -16.63
N MET A 201 8.45 -16.40 -16.87
CA MET A 201 8.29 -17.61 -16.08
C MET A 201 9.10 -17.50 -14.78
N MET A 202 8.42 -17.67 -13.65
CA MET A 202 9.03 -17.96 -12.35
C MET A 202 8.85 -19.46 -12.06
N PRO A 203 9.90 -20.28 -12.21
CA PRO A 203 9.82 -21.72 -12.00
C PRO A 203 9.61 -22.06 -10.52
N MET A 204 8.83 -23.11 -10.25
CA MET A 204 8.56 -23.60 -8.88
C MET A 204 9.44 -24.81 -8.51
N ASP A 205 10.12 -25.41 -9.49
CA ASP A 205 11.07 -26.49 -9.29
C ASP A 205 12.34 -26.31 -10.14
N SER A 206 13.23 -27.30 -10.11
CA SER A 206 14.52 -27.27 -10.84
C SER A 206 14.49 -27.92 -12.22
N SER A 207 13.32 -28.37 -12.70
CA SER A 207 13.15 -28.98 -14.00
C SER A 207 13.41 -27.99 -15.14
N LEU A 208 13.93 -28.46 -16.26
CA LEU A 208 14.01 -27.62 -17.46
C LEU A 208 12.63 -27.37 -18.08
N LYS A 209 11.70 -28.32 -17.92
CA LYS A 209 10.30 -28.19 -18.33
C LYS A 209 9.42 -28.02 -17.10
N GLN A 210 8.85 -26.83 -16.94
CA GLN A 210 7.99 -26.47 -15.83
C GLN A 210 6.55 -26.89 -16.13
N LYS A 211 6.02 -27.79 -15.30
CA LYS A 211 4.60 -28.18 -15.34
C LYS A 211 3.71 -27.33 -14.45
N HIS A 212 4.32 -26.63 -13.49
CA HIS A 212 3.67 -25.72 -12.56
C HIS A 212 4.62 -24.55 -12.34
N PHE A 213 4.18 -23.35 -12.69
CA PHE A 213 5.00 -22.14 -12.57
C PHE A 213 4.11 -20.90 -12.44
N LEU A 214 4.71 -19.79 -12.01
CA LEU A 214 4.05 -18.50 -12.03
C LEU A 214 4.46 -17.73 -13.29
N LEU A 215 3.50 -17.06 -13.92
CA LEU A 215 3.73 -16.16 -15.05
C LEU A 215 3.51 -14.72 -14.56
N THR A 216 4.47 -13.82 -14.81
CA THR A 216 4.44 -12.43 -14.33
C THR A 216 4.61 -11.42 -15.47
N SER A 217 4.18 -10.17 -15.23
CA SER A 217 4.23 -9.06 -16.21
C SER A 217 5.64 -8.56 -16.54
N SER A 218 6.59 -8.77 -15.62
CA SER A 218 8.01 -8.38 -15.72
C SER A 218 8.90 -9.43 -15.03
N PRO A 219 10.22 -9.47 -15.33
CA PRO A 219 11.13 -10.40 -14.71
C PRO A 219 11.10 -10.29 -13.19
N PRO A 220 11.10 -11.43 -12.49
CA PRO A 220 11.17 -11.40 -11.04
C PRO A 220 12.51 -10.82 -10.59
N HIS A 221 12.50 -9.61 -10.04
CA HIS A 221 13.68 -8.99 -9.43
C HIS A 221 13.89 -9.48 -7.98
N CYS A 222 12.81 -9.92 -7.33
CA CYS A 222 12.77 -10.52 -6.00
C CYS A 222 11.62 -11.53 -5.96
N PHE A 223 11.87 -12.77 -5.51
CA PHE A 223 10.84 -13.82 -5.42
C PHE A 223 9.69 -13.45 -4.47
N PHE A 224 9.89 -12.50 -3.56
CA PHE A 224 8.89 -12.07 -2.58
C PHE A 224 8.09 -10.84 -3.02
N HIS A 225 8.49 -10.16 -4.10
CA HIS A 225 7.76 -9.01 -4.64
C HIS A 225 7.22 -9.37 -6.02
N ILE A 226 5.93 -9.72 -6.06
CA ILE A 226 5.22 -9.94 -7.31
C ILE A 226 4.87 -8.57 -7.91
N PRO A 227 5.38 -8.23 -9.10
CA PRO A 227 4.95 -7.06 -9.87
C PRO A 227 3.44 -6.96 -9.95
N GLY A 228 2.82 -5.85 -9.55
CA GLY A 228 1.37 -5.66 -9.70
C GLY A 228 0.49 -6.45 -8.72
N GLY A 229 1.06 -6.93 -7.61
CA GLY A 229 0.30 -7.63 -6.56
C GLY A 229 -0.36 -8.93 -7.04
N PRO A 230 -1.46 -9.37 -6.39
CA PRO A 230 -2.22 -10.56 -6.78
C PRO A 230 -2.67 -10.60 -8.25
N ALA A 231 -2.97 -9.43 -8.84
CA ALA A 231 -3.41 -9.31 -10.22
C ALA A 231 -2.26 -9.34 -11.25
N GLY A 232 -1.01 -9.23 -10.80
CA GLY A 232 0.17 -9.27 -11.67
C GLY A 232 0.81 -10.65 -11.81
N VAL A 233 0.11 -11.70 -11.38
CA VAL A 233 0.55 -13.09 -11.49
C VAL A 233 -0.56 -14.02 -11.99
N ILE A 234 -0.18 -15.00 -12.82
CA ILE A 234 -1.03 -16.13 -13.20
C ILE A 234 -0.31 -17.40 -12.77
N GLU A 235 -1.01 -18.29 -12.06
CA GLU A 235 -0.52 -19.63 -11.78
C GLU A 235 -0.83 -20.55 -12.98
N VAL A 236 0.22 -21.15 -13.54
CA VAL A 236 0.12 -21.88 -14.80
C VAL A 236 0.36 -23.37 -14.56
N PHE A 237 -0.53 -24.19 -15.11
CA PHE A 237 -0.48 -25.65 -15.07
C PHE A 237 -0.38 -26.21 -16.50
N SER A 238 0.68 -26.96 -16.76
CA SER A 238 0.99 -27.56 -18.07
C SER A 238 1.26 -29.06 -17.93
N GLU A 239 0.56 -29.89 -18.70
CA GLU A 239 0.74 -31.34 -18.68
C GLU A 239 2.07 -31.77 -19.32
N ASP A 240 2.41 -31.16 -20.45
CA ASP A 240 3.63 -31.45 -21.24
C ASP A 240 4.86 -30.66 -20.77
N GLY A 241 4.61 -29.61 -19.97
CA GLY A 241 5.61 -28.71 -19.42
C GLY A 241 6.11 -27.69 -20.44
N VAL A 242 6.34 -26.47 -19.96
CA VAL A 242 6.90 -25.36 -20.75
C VAL A 242 8.38 -25.24 -20.45
N GLU A 243 9.22 -25.12 -21.48
CA GLU A 243 10.66 -24.96 -21.29
C GLU A 243 10.96 -23.60 -20.64
N SER A 244 11.82 -23.61 -19.61
CA SER A 244 12.21 -22.41 -18.91
C SER A 244 13.01 -21.47 -19.82
N SER A 245 12.71 -20.17 -19.75
CA SER A 245 13.32 -19.13 -20.57
C SER A 245 13.66 -17.92 -19.70
N TRP A 246 14.77 -17.25 -20.02
CA TRP A 246 15.13 -15.95 -19.46
C TRP A 246 14.33 -14.79 -20.07
N GLY A 247 13.78 -14.99 -21.27
CA GLY A 247 12.89 -14.06 -21.96
C GLY A 247 11.41 -14.40 -21.72
N PRO A 248 10.49 -13.53 -22.17
CA PRO A 248 9.07 -13.80 -22.03
C PRO A 248 8.67 -15.02 -22.86
N VAL A 249 7.77 -15.83 -22.32
CA VAL A 249 7.10 -16.93 -23.01
C VAL A 249 5.68 -16.51 -23.36
N VAL A 250 5.11 -17.10 -24.41
CA VAL A 250 3.68 -17.01 -24.71
C VAL A 250 3.07 -18.39 -24.48
N VAL A 251 2.04 -18.43 -23.64
CA VAL A 251 1.30 -19.66 -23.35
C VAL A 251 -0.17 -19.49 -23.70
N GLU A 252 -0.77 -20.55 -24.22
CA GLU A 252 -2.20 -20.66 -24.44
C GLU A 252 -2.76 -21.70 -23.48
N GLY A 253 -3.89 -21.42 -22.85
CA GLY A 253 -4.55 -22.36 -21.98
C GLY A 253 -5.94 -21.90 -21.58
N LYS A 254 -6.61 -22.72 -20.78
CA LYS A 254 -7.95 -22.43 -20.28
C LYS A 254 -7.83 -21.51 -19.06
N PHE A 255 -8.35 -20.30 -19.18
CA PHE A 255 -8.30 -19.30 -18.12
C PHE A 255 -9.32 -19.60 -17.03
N GLU A 256 -8.96 -19.35 -15.78
CA GLU A 256 -9.85 -19.46 -14.62
C GLU A 256 -9.65 -18.26 -13.70
N LEU A 257 -10.78 -17.67 -13.30
CA LEU A 257 -10.85 -16.65 -12.26
C LEU A 257 -11.12 -17.29 -10.89
N VAL A 258 -10.33 -16.92 -9.88
CA VAL A 258 -10.47 -17.44 -8.51
C VAL A 258 -11.02 -16.33 -7.62
N SER A 259 -12.32 -16.39 -7.31
CA SER A 259 -13.02 -15.35 -6.54
C SER A 259 -12.74 -15.37 -5.03
N ALA A 260 -12.25 -16.48 -4.49
CA ALA A 260 -11.96 -16.67 -3.06
C ALA A 260 -10.59 -17.35 -2.87
N PRO A 261 -9.49 -16.62 -3.11
CA PRO A 261 -8.16 -17.21 -3.12
C PRO A 261 -7.62 -17.47 -1.71
N GLU A 262 -7.38 -18.74 -1.34
CA GLU A 262 -6.73 -19.09 -0.07
C GLU A 262 -5.24 -18.68 -0.02
N MET A 263 -4.56 -18.60 -1.17
CA MET A 263 -3.12 -18.30 -1.29
C MET A 263 -2.83 -17.01 -2.07
N GLY A 264 -3.83 -16.12 -2.23
CA GLY A 264 -3.65 -14.81 -2.88
C GLY A 264 -3.47 -14.84 -4.41
N VAL A 265 -3.61 -16.00 -5.06
CA VAL A 265 -3.61 -16.10 -6.53
C VAL A 265 -5.04 -16.06 -7.06
N ILE A 266 -5.33 -15.06 -7.90
CA ILE A 266 -6.68 -14.82 -8.45
C ILE A 266 -6.86 -15.31 -9.89
N TYR A 267 -5.78 -15.69 -10.57
CA TYR A 267 -5.80 -16.16 -11.95
C TYR A 267 -5.06 -17.48 -12.09
N LYS A 268 -5.69 -18.42 -12.81
CA LYS A 268 -5.07 -19.69 -13.18
C LYS A 268 -5.16 -19.91 -14.68
N LEU A 269 -4.18 -20.61 -15.22
CA LEU A 269 -4.17 -21.06 -16.61
C LEU A 269 -3.92 -22.55 -16.66
N HIS A 270 -4.97 -23.30 -17.02
CA HIS A 270 -4.93 -24.76 -17.09
C HIS A 270 -4.59 -25.25 -18.48
N GLN A 271 -4.05 -26.47 -18.53
CA GLN A 271 -3.72 -27.16 -19.78
C GLN A 271 -2.83 -26.30 -20.68
N ALA A 272 -1.95 -25.51 -20.06
CA ALA A 272 -1.18 -24.50 -20.73
C ALA A 272 -0.15 -25.14 -21.67
N GLN A 273 -0.06 -24.62 -22.87
CA GLN A 273 0.88 -25.06 -23.90
C GLN A 273 1.66 -23.86 -24.42
N PRO A 274 2.96 -24.02 -24.75
CA PRO A 274 3.73 -22.95 -25.36
C PRO A 274 3.19 -22.64 -26.76
N VAL A 275 2.98 -21.37 -27.04
CA VAL A 275 2.67 -20.90 -28.40
C VAL A 275 4.00 -20.58 -29.08
N ASN A 276 4.39 -21.42 -30.02
CA ASN A 276 5.53 -21.13 -30.87
C ASN A 276 5.14 -20.04 -31.87
N ASN A 277 5.80 -18.89 -31.80
CA ASN A 277 5.80 -17.89 -32.88
C ASN A 277 6.71 -18.35 -34.03
#